data_AF-A0A143XV73-F1
#
_entry.id   AF-A0A143XV73-F1
#
_cell.length_a   1.000
_cell.length_b   1.000
_cell.length_c   1.000
_cell.angle_alpha   90.00
_cell.angle_beta   90.00
_cell.angle_gamma   90.00
#
_symmetry.space_group_name_H-M   'P 1'
#
loop_
_entity.id
_entity.type
_entity.pdbx_description
1 polymer ?
#
loop_
_entity_poly.entity_id
_entity_poly.type
_entity_poly.pdbx_seq_one_letter_code
_entity_poly.pdbx_strand_id
1 'polypeptide(L)'
;MGIFIYVSIAKSVTEEEWSKVYEETLQFARIFSLAERKIVDIKGINVQCLALTEEWTETRCDWEYTGWRADGDYMTMRTAEEYCMPKMLVKEEDVDAEAPDAIFGALPAYLDYDWKDERFQRNYHLWGDKTQGEPYHMYLLAIACLIEARLGHKAFVYGDITGGQCRAAVSMINDYLDEPIDVPDRCDPDRLADRVRQLPLSWKERLAVWKGFYLGNATKEMGDAMRKYFPEEVCEEYWRDQFAGYHVDSYGFSMRIREYLTLGFDLEKLCSLVNYEDKYGKLRYGLFIKCIMDTKIYVKDKDCSDLLGIDQDDPRPYGVERLFAQLVFGRARNKKVNRYIPLEEVRKALENGLSEMCGNTVDISAEIDACLSEEEQEPSEMLRQVLETENEKIKDRAGHYDITCYDSLLYYEDGDTILPDIEESLKEAYKLYQVLSEEDTCRELLSKPPRERCQWLVRQNHSILMRDRDWEKIFTDIEENETSFQRYYPMMRVRLSSNEIIDMVRAMAINDALYEYCSDIT
;
A
#
# COMPACT_ATOMS: atom_id res chain seq x y z
N MET A 1 7.21 8.18 4.48
CA MET A 1 6.21 7.10 4.55
C MET A 1 5.62 6.93 3.17
N GLY A 2 5.37 5.70 2.75
CA GLY A 2 4.92 5.37 1.40
C GLY A 2 4.46 3.93 1.33
N ILE A 3 3.84 3.58 0.21
CA ILE A 3 3.44 2.21 -0.14
C ILE A 3 4.38 1.71 -1.22
N PHE A 4 5.13 0.66 -0.92
CA PHE A 4 6.23 0.19 -1.75
C PHE A 4 5.97 -1.22 -2.29
N ILE A 5 6.45 -1.48 -3.52
CA ILE A 5 6.65 -2.83 -4.05
C ILE A 5 8.14 -2.96 -4.38
N TYR A 6 8.72 -4.06 -3.91
CA TYR A 6 10.10 -4.44 -4.15
C TYR A 6 10.15 -5.81 -4.81
N VAL A 7 11.12 -5.99 -5.70
CA VAL A 7 11.44 -7.31 -6.26
C VAL A 7 12.93 -7.54 -6.12
N SER A 8 13.31 -8.58 -5.38
CA SER A 8 14.69 -9.08 -5.36
C SER A 8 14.86 -10.15 -6.42
N ILE A 9 15.94 -10.07 -7.19
CA ILE A 9 16.31 -11.05 -8.23
C ILE A 9 17.68 -11.62 -7.87
N ALA A 10 17.78 -12.93 -7.70
CA ALA A 10 19.06 -13.58 -7.41
C ALA A 10 20.01 -13.47 -8.61
N LYS A 11 21.32 -13.31 -8.34
CA LYS A 11 22.35 -13.29 -9.41
C LYS A 11 22.52 -14.63 -10.12
N SER A 12 21.82 -15.68 -9.70
CA SER A 12 21.75 -16.98 -10.39
C SER A 12 20.76 -17.02 -11.56
N VAL A 13 20.00 -15.93 -11.78
CA VAL A 13 19.22 -15.75 -13.02
C VAL A 13 20.18 -15.56 -14.18
N THR A 14 19.94 -16.29 -15.28
CA THR A 14 20.68 -16.19 -16.53
C THR A 14 20.12 -15.09 -17.43
N GLU A 15 20.90 -14.63 -18.41
CA GLU A 15 20.43 -13.64 -19.39
C GLU A 15 19.22 -14.16 -20.19
N GLU A 16 19.17 -15.45 -20.51
CA GLU A 16 18.06 -16.07 -21.22
C GLU A 16 16.77 -16.10 -20.38
N GLU A 17 16.86 -16.47 -19.10
CA GLU A 17 15.73 -16.44 -18.17
C GLU A 17 15.18 -15.02 -18.02
N TRP A 18 16.06 -14.03 -17.80
CA TRP A 18 15.66 -12.64 -17.65
C TRP A 18 15.04 -12.08 -18.92
N SER A 19 15.60 -12.36 -20.09
CA SER A 19 15.09 -11.87 -21.37
C SER A 19 13.65 -12.33 -21.63
N LYS A 20 13.33 -13.59 -21.33
CA LYS A 20 11.95 -14.12 -21.47
C LYS A 20 10.98 -13.39 -20.55
N VAL A 21 11.35 -13.24 -19.28
CA VAL A 21 10.53 -12.55 -18.29
C VAL A 21 10.34 -11.09 -18.66
N TYR A 22 11.39 -10.40 -19.10
CA TYR A 22 11.33 -9.00 -19.53
C TYR A 22 10.30 -8.81 -20.65
N GLU A 23 10.33 -9.62 -21.71
CA GLU A 23 9.40 -9.50 -22.84
C GLU A 23 7.94 -9.70 -22.40
N GLU A 24 7.66 -10.68 -21.52
CA GLU A 24 6.32 -10.83 -20.92
C GLU A 24 5.95 -9.58 -20.10
N THR A 25 6.86 -9.04 -19.28
CA THR A 25 6.56 -7.85 -18.46
C THR A 25 6.24 -6.61 -19.30
N LEU A 26 6.93 -6.43 -20.43
CA LEU A 26 6.68 -5.33 -21.37
C LEU A 26 5.30 -5.48 -22.05
N GLN A 27 4.91 -6.70 -22.41
CA GLN A 27 3.56 -6.98 -22.90
C GLN A 27 2.51 -6.59 -21.86
N PHE A 28 2.70 -6.97 -20.60
CA PHE A 28 1.76 -6.63 -19.52
C PHE A 28 1.72 -5.15 -19.18
N ALA A 29 2.85 -4.44 -19.24
CA ALA A 29 2.85 -2.99 -19.10
C ALA A 29 1.93 -2.31 -20.12
N ARG A 30 1.89 -2.82 -21.36
CA ARG A 30 0.98 -2.35 -22.41
C ARG A 30 -0.47 -2.77 -22.16
N ILE A 31 -0.72 -4.03 -21.80
CA ILE A 31 -2.08 -4.55 -21.53
C ILE A 31 -2.74 -3.77 -20.40
N PHE A 32 -2.03 -3.55 -19.30
CA PHE A 32 -2.54 -2.83 -18.14
C PHE A 32 -2.56 -1.31 -18.32
N SER A 33 -2.23 -0.80 -19.51
CA SER A 33 -2.19 0.63 -19.80
C SER A 33 -1.37 1.40 -18.76
N LEU A 34 -0.23 0.83 -18.34
CA LEU A 34 0.74 1.56 -17.55
C LEU A 34 1.19 2.78 -18.34
N ALA A 35 1.48 3.85 -17.60
CA ALA A 35 1.84 5.12 -18.18
C ALA A 35 3.12 5.69 -17.58
N GLU A 36 3.77 6.53 -18.37
CA GLU A 36 4.95 7.29 -18.00
C GLU A 36 4.76 8.79 -18.32
N ARG A 37 5.36 9.66 -17.52
CA ARG A 37 5.56 11.06 -17.88
C ARG A 37 6.65 11.18 -18.94
N LYS A 38 6.29 11.63 -20.15
CA LYS A 38 7.24 11.85 -21.24
C LYS A 38 6.96 13.13 -22.01
N ILE A 39 7.97 13.62 -22.72
CA ILE A 39 7.82 14.73 -23.67
C ILE A 39 7.45 14.12 -25.02
N VAL A 40 6.27 14.47 -25.53
CA VAL A 40 5.75 14.00 -26.82
C VAL A 40 5.64 15.18 -27.77
N ASP A 41 6.03 14.99 -29.03
CA ASP A 41 5.74 15.95 -30.10
C ASP A 41 4.28 15.77 -30.54
N ILE A 42 3.46 16.77 -30.21
CA ILE A 42 2.05 16.85 -30.54
C ILE A 42 1.89 18.04 -31.49
N LYS A 43 1.63 17.76 -32.78
CA LYS A 43 1.50 18.77 -33.85
C LYS A 43 2.68 19.77 -33.95
N GLY A 44 3.91 19.31 -33.74
CA GLY A 44 5.13 20.12 -33.80
C GLY A 44 5.35 20.98 -32.55
N ILE A 45 4.77 20.58 -31.42
CA ILE A 45 4.93 21.20 -30.10
C ILE A 45 5.30 20.10 -29.10
N ASN A 46 6.44 20.27 -28.42
CA ASN A 46 6.87 19.35 -27.37
C ASN A 46 6.05 19.58 -26.10
N VAL A 47 5.32 18.55 -25.66
CA VAL A 47 4.43 18.61 -24.50
C VAL A 47 4.85 17.57 -23.47
N GLN A 48 5.05 17.99 -22.22
CA GLN A 48 5.16 17.06 -21.10
C GLN A 48 3.76 16.55 -20.75
N CYS A 49 3.54 15.26 -20.96
CA CYS A 49 2.25 14.61 -20.78
C CYS A 49 2.41 13.19 -20.24
N LEU A 50 1.27 12.58 -19.90
CA LEU A 50 1.20 11.16 -19.56
C LEU A 50 0.98 10.37 -20.86
N ALA A 51 1.80 9.36 -21.11
CA ALA A 51 1.68 8.52 -22.29
C ALA A 51 1.79 7.06 -21.91
N LEU A 52 1.29 6.16 -22.77
CA LEU A 52 1.43 4.73 -22.56
C LEU A 52 2.91 4.32 -22.47
N THR A 53 3.19 3.41 -21.53
CA THR A 53 4.50 2.81 -21.34
C THR A 53 4.90 2.01 -22.58
N GLU A 54 6.08 2.33 -23.11
CA GLU A 54 6.70 1.62 -24.22
C GLU A 54 8.14 1.22 -23.86
N GLU A 55 8.74 0.37 -24.69
CA GLU A 55 10.18 0.13 -24.59
C GLU A 55 10.89 1.39 -25.11
N TRP A 56 11.87 1.86 -24.35
CA TRP A 56 12.69 3.00 -24.72
C TRP A 56 14.16 2.63 -24.62
N THR A 57 14.98 3.41 -25.34
CA THR A 57 16.43 3.36 -25.24
C THR A 57 16.95 4.77 -25.06
N GLU A 58 17.72 5.00 -24.00
CA GLU A 58 18.42 6.27 -23.77
C GLU A 58 19.92 6.04 -23.76
N THR A 59 20.61 6.83 -24.57
CA THR A 59 22.07 6.90 -24.56
C THR A 59 22.48 8.08 -23.67
N ARG A 60 23.06 7.81 -22.50
CA ARG A 60 23.70 8.82 -21.65
C ARG A 60 25.20 8.64 -21.66
N CYS A 61 25.90 9.60 -22.28
CA CYS A 61 27.35 9.56 -22.48
C CYS A 61 27.76 8.26 -23.18
N ASP A 62 28.36 7.32 -22.44
CA ASP A 62 28.90 6.05 -22.94
C ASP A 62 28.03 4.83 -22.53
N TRP A 63 26.85 5.06 -21.96
CA TRP A 63 25.95 4.00 -21.49
C TRP A 63 24.63 4.05 -22.25
N GLU A 64 24.21 2.90 -22.74
CA GLU A 64 22.89 2.69 -23.34
C GLU A 64 22.01 1.93 -22.35
N TYR A 65 20.89 2.53 -21.99
CA TYR A 65 19.87 1.91 -21.15
C TYR A 65 18.66 1.58 -22.02
N THR A 66 18.28 0.30 -22.05
CA THR A 66 17.04 -0.16 -22.69
C THR A 66 16.15 -0.79 -21.64
N GLY A 67 14.86 -0.46 -21.67
CA GLY A 67 13.90 -0.95 -20.70
C GLY A 67 12.52 -0.35 -20.91
N TRP A 68 11.63 -0.59 -19.97
CA TRP A 68 10.37 0.13 -19.87
C TRP A 68 10.24 0.79 -18.50
N ARG A 69 9.40 1.81 -18.39
CA ARG A 69 9.14 2.49 -17.11
C ARG A 69 7.68 2.89 -16.97
N ALA A 70 7.21 2.99 -15.74
CA ALA A 70 5.86 3.41 -15.41
C ALA A 70 5.86 4.30 -14.16
N ASP A 71 5.10 5.38 -14.18
CA ASP A 71 4.88 6.25 -13.04
C ASP A 71 3.39 6.49 -12.73
N GLY A 72 2.49 5.82 -13.46
CA GLY A 72 1.07 5.84 -13.16
C GLY A 72 0.21 4.96 -14.06
N ASP A 73 -1.09 5.19 -13.97
CA ASP A 73 -2.12 4.55 -14.77
C ASP A 73 -2.64 5.52 -15.84
N TYR A 74 -2.63 5.10 -17.10
CA TYR A 74 -3.04 5.96 -18.20
C TYR A 74 -4.50 6.37 -18.09
N MET A 75 -5.38 5.46 -17.64
CA MET A 75 -6.82 5.67 -17.70
C MET A 75 -7.31 6.69 -16.66
N THR A 76 -6.91 6.51 -15.41
CA THR A 76 -7.23 7.38 -14.27
C THR A 76 -6.32 8.61 -14.18
N MET A 77 -5.18 8.61 -14.88
CA MET A 77 -4.12 9.62 -14.79
C MET A 77 -3.56 9.82 -13.38
N ARG A 78 -3.77 8.83 -12.51
CA ARG A 78 -3.17 8.80 -11.17
C ARG A 78 -1.73 8.32 -11.31
N THR A 79 -0.83 9.04 -10.66
CA THR A 79 0.61 8.84 -10.80
C THR A 79 1.27 8.98 -9.43
N ALA A 80 2.42 8.34 -9.25
CA ALA A 80 3.30 8.60 -8.12
C ALA A 80 4.77 8.61 -8.58
N GLU A 81 5.63 7.80 -7.97
CA GLU A 81 7.05 7.70 -8.32
C GLU A 81 7.28 6.70 -9.46
N GLU A 82 8.42 6.84 -10.14
CA GLU A 82 8.79 6.10 -11.35
C GLU A 82 9.32 4.70 -11.01
N TYR A 83 8.88 3.69 -11.74
CA TYR A 83 9.32 2.31 -11.66
C TYR A 83 9.97 1.92 -12.97
N CYS A 84 11.23 1.49 -12.92
CA CYS A 84 12.00 1.11 -14.10
C CYS A 84 12.21 -0.40 -14.16
N MET A 85 12.11 -0.96 -15.37
CA MET A 85 12.38 -2.36 -15.67
C MET A 85 13.43 -2.45 -16.79
N PRO A 86 14.70 -2.71 -16.44
CA PRO A 86 15.79 -2.81 -17.40
C PRO A 86 15.71 -4.10 -18.22
N LYS A 87 15.88 -3.99 -19.53
CA LYS A 87 16.06 -5.14 -20.43
C LYS A 87 17.36 -5.88 -20.13
N MET A 88 18.44 -5.12 -19.92
CA MET A 88 19.78 -5.63 -19.60
C MET A 88 20.07 -5.57 -18.10
N LEU A 89 19.23 -6.22 -17.28
CA LEU A 89 19.49 -6.35 -15.83
C LEU A 89 20.64 -7.32 -15.55
N VAL A 90 20.57 -8.48 -16.21
CA VAL A 90 21.49 -9.60 -16.04
C VAL A 90 22.46 -9.59 -17.21
N LYS A 91 23.75 -9.72 -16.91
CA LYS A 91 24.81 -9.91 -17.90
C LYS A 91 25.47 -11.25 -17.64
N GLU A 92 25.78 -12.00 -18.70
CA GLU A 92 26.33 -13.35 -18.57
C GLU A 92 27.61 -13.40 -17.71
N GLU A 93 28.47 -12.37 -17.77
CA GLU A 93 29.68 -12.27 -16.94
C GLU A 93 29.41 -12.05 -15.44
N ASP A 94 28.23 -11.58 -15.07
CA ASP A 94 27.83 -11.29 -13.69
C ASP A 94 26.99 -12.42 -13.06
N VAL A 95 26.64 -13.46 -13.85
CA VAL A 95 25.84 -14.60 -13.40
C VAL A 95 26.61 -15.39 -12.35
N ASP A 96 25.94 -15.62 -11.23
CA ASP A 96 26.47 -16.32 -10.08
C ASP A 96 25.58 -17.53 -9.76
N ALA A 97 25.96 -18.70 -10.29
CA ALA A 97 25.21 -19.94 -10.15
C ALA A 97 25.02 -20.37 -8.68
N GLU A 98 25.88 -19.90 -7.77
CA GLU A 98 25.84 -20.23 -6.35
C GLU A 98 25.09 -19.15 -5.53
N ALA A 99 24.46 -18.16 -6.19
CA ALA A 99 23.69 -17.14 -5.50
C ALA A 99 22.50 -17.78 -4.75
N PRO A 100 22.26 -17.38 -3.48
CA PRO A 100 21.20 -17.94 -2.68
C PRO A 100 19.81 -17.53 -3.19
N ASP A 101 18.77 -18.09 -2.60
CA ASP A 101 17.38 -17.69 -2.82
C ASP A 101 17.20 -16.17 -2.71
N ALA A 102 16.38 -15.60 -3.60
CA ALA A 102 16.13 -14.16 -3.67
C ALA A 102 15.54 -13.55 -2.38
N ILE A 103 14.99 -14.36 -1.47
CA ILE A 103 14.61 -13.93 -0.11
C ILE A 103 15.78 -13.20 0.59
N PHE A 104 17.02 -13.62 0.32
CA PHE A 104 18.22 -12.98 0.91
C PHE A 104 18.32 -11.49 0.60
N GLY A 105 17.77 -11.03 -0.53
CA GLY A 105 17.73 -9.60 -0.87
C GLY A 105 16.84 -8.79 0.07
N ALA A 106 15.84 -9.41 0.70
CA ALA A 106 14.94 -8.74 1.63
C ALA A 106 15.42 -8.81 3.10
N LEU A 107 16.22 -9.81 3.47
CA LEU A 107 16.57 -10.08 4.88
C LEU A 107 17.19 -8.90 5.65
N PRO A 108 18.09 -8.07 5.09
CA PRO A 108 18.64 -6.93 5.81
C PRO A 108 17.60 -5.97 6.36
N ALA A 109 16.49 -5.76 5.64
CA ALA A 109 15.41 -4.89 6.08
C ALA A 109 14.58 -5.47 7.24
N TYR A 110 14.58 -6.80 7.43
CA TYR A 110 13.66 -7.49 8.35
C TYR A 110 14.35 -8.13 9.57
N LEU A 111 15.65 -8.44 9.47
CA LEU A 111 16.41 -9.11 10.54
C LEU A 111 17.57 -8.27 11.09
N ASP A 112 17.60 -6.96 10.77
CA ASP A 112 18.62 -6.00 11.24
C ASP A 112 20.07 -6.43 10.90
N TYR A 113 20.25 -7.07 9.73
CA TYR A 113 21.58 -7.33 9.22
C TYR A 113 22.17 -6.08 8.54
N ASP A 114 23.50 -6.01 8.52
CA ASP A 114 24.20 -5.00 7.73
C ASP A 114 23.98 -5.26 6.24
N TRP A 115 23.51 -4.23 5.52
CA TRP A 115 23.41 -4.22 4.06
C TRP A 115 24.75 -4.46 3.35
N LYS A 116 25.87 -4.27 4.07
CA LYS A 116 27.21 -4.55 3.58
C LYS A 116 27.66 -6.01 3.69
N ASP A 117 26.87 -6.86 4.33
CA ASP A 117 27.17 -8.29 4.44
C ASP A 117 27.08 -8.96 3.06
N GLU A 118 28.18 -9.58 2.63
CA GLU A 118 28.33 -10.21 1.31
C GLU A 118 27.27 -11.29 1.05
N ARG A 119 26.71 -11.91 2.11
CA ARG A 119 25.62 -12.90 1.98
C ARG A 119 24.38 -12.34 1.31
N PHE A 120 24.13 -11.03 1.44
CA PHE A 120 22.91 -10.38 0.93
C PHE A 120 23.14 -9.59 -0.37
N GLN A 121 24.40 -9.39 -0.80
CA GLN A 121 24.78 -8.61 -2.00
C GLN A 121 24.75 -9.41 -3.32
N ARG A 122 24.24 -10.64 -3.27
CA ARG A 122 24.15 -11.55 -4.42
C ARG A 122 22.77 -11.51 -5.09
N ASN A 123 22.13 -10.34 -5.01
CA ASN A 123 20.84 -10.04 -5.60
C ASN A 123 20.90 -8.71 -6.35
N TYR A 124 20.09 -8.56 -7.39
CA TYR A 124 19.65 -7.28 -7.91
C TYR A 124 18.40 -6.85 -7.16
N HIS A 125 18.30 -5.56 -6.89
CA HIS A 125 17.11 -4.96 -6.28
C HIS A 125 16.40 -4.12 -7.35
N LEU A 126 15.18 -4.54 -7.68
CA LEU A 126 14.30 -3.80 -8.55
C LEU A 126 13.27 -3.06 -7.71
N TRP A 127 12.94 -1.87 -8.20
CA TRP A 127 11.92 -0.99 -7.62
C TRP A 127 12.24 -0.55 -6.19
N GLY A 128 11.21 -0.19 -5.43
CA GLY A 128 11.35 0.42 -4.11
C GLY A 128 11.00 1.91 -4.04
N ASP A 129 10.48 2.45 -5.14
CA ASP A 129 9.83 3.75 -5.20
C ASP A 129 8.39 3.67 -4.64
N LYS A 130 7.69 4.79 -4.48
CA LYS A 130 6.35 4.83 -3.86
C LYS A 130 5.23 4.76 -4.89
N THR A 131 4.44 3.69 -4.84
CA THR A 131 3.15 3.63 -5.55
C THR A 131 2.05 4.45 -4.89
N GLN A 132 2.19 4.71 -3.57
CA GLN A 132 1.17 5.33 -2.72
C GLN A 132 -0.19 4.59 -2.65
N GLY A 133 -0.28 3.38 -3.20
CA GLY A 133 -1.54 2.65 -3.33
C GLY A 133 -2.46 3.18 -4.44
N GLU A 134 -1.93 4.00 -5.36
CA GLU A 134 -2.65 4.45 -6.55
C GLU A 134 -3.00 3.26 -7.48
N PRO A 135 -3.97 3.39 -8.41
CA PRO A 135 -4.49 2.27 -9.22
C PRO A 135 -3.42 1.38 -9.87
N TYR A 136 -2.34 1.98 -10.39
CA TYR A 136 -1.24 1.25 -11.04
C TYR A 136 -0.44 0.33 -10.10
N HIS A 137 -0.59 0.47 -8.78
CA HIS A 137 -0.04 -0.45 -7.78
C HIS A 137 -0.41 -1.90 -8.08
N MET A 138 -1.68 -2.16 -8.40
CA MET A 138 -2.15 -3.52 -8.67
C MET A 138 -1.56 -4.09 -9.96
N TYR A 139 -1.33 -3.25 -10.97
CA TYR A 139 -0.70 -3.66 -12.23
C TYR A 139 0.78 -3.99 -12.03
N LEU A 140 1.50 -3.15 -11.27
CA LEU A 140 2.89 -3.42 -10.90
C LEU A 140 3.00 -4.70 -10.05
N LEU A 141 2.09 -4.90 -9.08
CA LEU A 141 2.06 -6.12 -8.28
C LEU A 141 1.78 -7.36 -9.13
N ALA A 142 0.89 -7.27 -10.11
CA ALA A 142 0.60 -8.37 -11.04
C ALA A 142 1.85 -8.77 -11.84
N ILE A 143 2.58 -7.78 -12.36
CA ILE A 143 3.86 -8.00 -13.03
C ILE A 143 4.90 -8.57 -12.06
N ALA A 144 4.93 -8.12 -10.80
CA ALA A 144 5.80 -8.65 -9.76
C ALA A 144 5.54 -10.15 -9.51
N CYS A 145 4.27 -10.52 -9.33
CA CYS A 145 3.88 -11.90 -9.12
C CYS A 145 4.23 -12.79 -10.32
N LEU A 146 4.10 -12.28 -11.55
CA LEU A 146 4.57 -12.97 -12.76
C LEU A 146 6.07 -13.23 -12.71
N ILE A 147 6.89 -12.22 -12.36
CA ILE A 147 8.34 -12.37 -12.26
C ILE A 147 8.69 -13.47 -11.26
N GLU A 148 8.08 -13.47 -10.06
CA GLU A 148 8.33 -14.50 -9.05
C GLU A 148 7.87 -15.90 -9.52
N ALA A 149 6.72 -16.01 -10.17
CA ALA A 149 6.23 -17.29 -10.68
C ALA A 149 7.13 -17.87 -11.79
N ARG A 150 7.63 -17.03 -12.70
CA ARG A 150 8.49 -17.47 -13.82
C ARG A 150 9.92 -17.80 -13.38
N LEU A 151 10.44 -17.13 -12.36
CA LEU A 151 11.82 -17.32 -11.87
C LEU A 151 11.90 -18.21 -10.62
N GLY A 152 10.77 -18.53 -9.99
CA GLY A 152 10.70 -19.32 -8.76
C GLY A 152 11.53 -18.73 -7.63
N HIS A 153 12.37 -19.54 -6.99
CA HIS A 153 13.21 -19.12 -5.86
C HIS A 153 14.26 -18.05 -6.21
N LYS A 154 14.49 -17.80 -7.51
CA LYS A 154 15.41 -16.76 -7.98
C LYS A 154 14.78 -15.36 -8.01
N ALA A 155 13.50 -15.23 -7.66
CA ALA A 155 12.85 -13.94 -7.46
C ALA A 155 12.03 -13.94 -6.16
N PHE A 156 11.84 -12.75 -5.60
CA PHE A 156 11.09 -12.57 -4.37
C PHE A 156 10.43 -11.19 -4.31
N VAL A 157 9.09 -11.18 -4.26
CA VAL A 157 8.27 -9.97 -4.16
C VAL A 157 7.98 -9.64 -2.69
N TYR A 158 8.18 -8.37 -2.34
CA TYR A 158 7.91 -7.87 -0.99
C TYR A 158 7.59 -6.38 -0.96
N GLY A 159 7.22 -5.86 0.22
CA GLY A 159 6.83 -4.47 0.42
C GLY A 159 5.53 -4.36 1.20
N ASP A 160 4.83 -3.26 0.97
CA ASP A 160 3.53 -2.92 1.56
C ASP A 160 2.39 -3.55 0.75
N ILE A 161 2.31 -4.88 0.84
CA ILE A 161 1.34 -5.69 0.09
C ILE A 161 0.61 -6.67 0.99
N THR A 162 -0.60 -7.08 0.59
CA THR A 162 -1.40 -8.10 1.30
C THR A 162 -1.52 -9.39 0.49
N GLY A 163 -1.88 -10.49 1.14
CA GLY A 163 -2.21 -11.75 0.47
C GLY A 163 -3.44 -11.62 -0.45
N GLY A 164 -4.43 -10.80 -0.03
CA GLY A 164 -5.59 -10.43 -0.83
C GLY A 164 -5.20 -9.72 -2.12
N GLN A 165 -4.29 -8.74 -2.06
CA GLN A 165 -3.80 -8.04 -3.23
C GLN A 165 -3.03 -8.98 -4.16
N CYS A 166 -2.17 -9.87 -3.64
CA CYS A 166 -1.48 -10.86 -4.46
C CYS A 166 -2.46 -11.78 -5.20
N ARG A 167 -3.54 -12.25 -4.53
CA ARG A 167 -4.59 -13.05 -5.16
C ARG A 167 -5.33 -12.28 -6.25
N ALA A 168 -5.67 -11.02 -6.01
CA ALA A 168 -6.34 -10.17 -7.00
C ALA A 168 -5.43 -9.88 -8.21
N ALA A 169 -4.16 -9.58 -7.96
CA ALA A 169 -3.15 -9.31 -8.98
C ALA A 169 -2.89 -10.56 -9.87
N VAL A 170 -2.77 -11.73 -9.25
CA VAL A 170 -2.62 -13.01 -9.97
C VAL A 170 -3.89 -13.36 -10.75
N SER A 171 -5.07 -13.15 -10.18
CA SER A 171 -6.33 -13.33 -10.93
C SER A 171 -6.36 -12.44 -12.17
N MET A 172 -5.99 -11.17 -12.02
CA MET A 172 -5.99 -10.18 -13.11
C MET A 172 -5.03 -10.56 -14.24
N ILE A 173 -3.83 -11.03 -13.94
CA ILE A 173 -2.85 -11.37 -14.98
C ILE A 173 -3.15 -12.71 -15.65
N ASN A 174 -3.71 -13.67 -14.90
CA ASN A 174 -4.10 -14.97 -15.43
C ASN A 174 -5.21 -14.89 -16.48
N ASP A 175 -6.02 -13.82 -16.50
CA ASP A 175 -7.02 -13.59 -17.55
C ASP A 175 -6.42 -13.42 -18.95
N TYR A 176 -5.11 -13.13 -19.03
CA TYR A 176 -4.38 -12.89 -20.29
C TYR A 176 -3.25 -13.90 -20.54
N LEU A 177 -2.95 -14.78 -19.59
CA LEU A 177 -1.87 -15.76 -19.71
C LEU A 177 -2.37 -17.07 -20.30
N ASP A 178 -1.62 -17.59 -21.29
CA ASP A 178 -1.84 -18.96 -21.78
C ASP A 178 -1.45 -20.01 -20.71
N GLU A 179 -0.38 -19.72 -19.94
CA GLU A 179 0.07 -20.52 -18.80
C GLU A 179 -0.14 -19.74 -17.50
N PRO A 180 -1.21 -20.05 -16.73
CA PRO A 180 -1.52 -19.39 -15.47
C PRO A 180 -0.40 -19.51 -14.45
N ILE A 181 -0.27 -18.50 -13.59
CA ILE A 181 0.63 -18.48 -12.44
C ILE A 181 -0.12 -18.69 -11.13
N ASP A 182 0.58 -19.24 -10.15
CA ASP A 182 0.14 -19.29 -8.77
C ASP A 182 0.51 -18.01 -8.01
N VAL A 183 -0.15 -17.79 -6.86
CA VAL A 183 0.24 -16.72 -5.93
C VAL A 183 1.63 -16.97 -5.33
N PRO A 184 2.40 -15.91 -5.00
CA PRO A 184 3.71 -16.03 -4.37
C PRO A 184 3.68 -16.95 -3.14
N ASP A 185 4.81 -17.61 -2.84
CA ASP A 185 4.90 -18.57 -1.74
C ASP A 185 4.48 -17.96 -0.40
N ARG A 186 4.73 -16.66 -0.21
CA ARG A 186 4.35 -15.90 0.98
C ARG A 186 2.85 -15.87 1.28
N CYS A 187 2.01 -16.15 0.28
CA CYS A 187 0.55 -16.22 0.42
C CYS A 187 0.08 -17.61 0.90
N ASP A 188 0.97 -18.59 0.98
CA ASP A 188 0.67 -19.96 1.39
C ASP A 188 1.62 -20.38 2.54
N PRO A 189 1.08 -20.74 3.73
CA PRO A 189 1.91 -21.01 4.90
C PRO A 189 2.80 -22.25 4.71
N ASP A 190 2.35 -23.23 3.93
CA ASP A 190 3.02 -24.51 3.70
C ASP A 190 4.16 -24.32 2.69
N ARG A 191 3.90 -23.66 1.55
CA ARG A 191 4.93 -23.35 0.55
C ARG A 191 6.02 -22.43 1.12
N LEU A 192 5.64 -21.38 1.85
CA LEU A 192 6.63 -20.52 2.51
C LEU A 192 7.48 -21.29 3.51
N ALA A 193 6.88 -22.18 4.31
CA ALA A 193 7.64 -22.99 5.28
C ALA A 193 8.63 -23.92 4.59
N ASP A 194 8.24 -24.54 3.48
CA ASP A 194 9.10 -25.44 2.71
C ASP A 194 10.26 -24.69 2.04
N ARG A 195 10.03 -23.48 1.53
CA ARG A 195 11.09 -22.60 1.00
C ARG A 195 12.03 -22.15 2.11
N VAL A 196 11.51 -21.64 3.22
CA VAL A 196 12.31 -21.13 4.34
C VAL A 196 13.15 -22.24 5.00
N ARG A 197 12.66 -23.48 5.07
CA ARG A 197 13.40 -24.62 5.63
C ARG A 197 14.68 -24.93 4.86
N GLN A 198 14.74 -24.59 3.57
CA GLN A 198 15.90 -24.82 2.71
C GLN A 198 16.98 -23.73 2.86
N LEU A 199 16.64 -22.58 3.45
CA LEU A 199 17.59 -21.47 3.61
C LEU A 199 18.69 -21.84 4.63
N PRO A 200 19.95 -21.43 4.39
CA PRO A 200 21.08 -21.68 5.29
C PRO A 200 21.06 -20.74 6.51
N LEU A 201 19.96 -20.76 7.26
CA LEU A 201 19.68 -19.93 8.43
C LEU A 201 19.44 -20.82 9.65
N SER A 202 19.66 -20.27 10.85
CA SER A 202 19.27 -20.92 12.10
C SER A 202 17.75 -21.08 12.19
N TRP A 203 17.28 -21.99 13.06
CA TRP A 203 15.84 -22.18 13.30
C TRP A 203 15.12 -20.89 13.71
N LYS A 204 15.77 -20.08 14.53
CA LYS A 204 15.26 -18.79 15.00
C LYS A 204 15.10 -17.79 13.86
N GLU A 205 16.15 -17.64 13.05
CA GLU A 205 16.11 -16.77 11.86
C GLU A 205 15.04 -17.25 10.89
N ARG A 206 14.92 -18.56 10.65
CA ARG A 206 13.87 -19.14 9.80
C ARG A 206 12.47 -18.81 10.29
N LEU A 207 12.20 -18.94 11.60
CA LEU A 207 10.90 -18.57 12.15
C LEU A 207 10.62 -17.07 11.94
N ALA A 208 11.62 -16.21 12.18
CA ALA A 208 11.48 -14.78 11.97
C ALA A 208 11.21 -14.43 10.49
N VAL A 209 11.89 -15.08 9.55
CA VAL A 209 11.65 -14.96 8.09
C VAL A 209 10.23 -15.40 7.75
N TRP A 210 9.82 -16.61 8.16
CA TRP A 210 8.50 -17.14 7.86
C TRP A 210 7.39 -16.22 8.42
N LYS A 211 7.53 -15.80 9.69
CA LYS A 211 6.56 -14.94 10.37
C LYS A 211 6.53 -13.52 9.78
N GLY A 212 7.68 -12.98 9.40
CA GLY A 212 7.83 -11.62 8.87
C GLY A 212 7.35 -11.49 7.42
N PHE A 213 7.45 -12.57 6.63
CA PHE A 213 7.05 -12.54 5.23
C PHE A 213 5.68 -13.15 4.96
N TYR A 214 5.13 -14.01 5.83
CA TYR A 214 3.80 -14.57 5.59
C TYR A 214 2.72 -13.48 5.48
N LEU A 215 1.96 -13.50 4.38
CA LEU A 215 0.91 -12.53 4.04
C LEU A 215 -0.48 -13.05 4.41
N GLY A 216 -0.61 -13.76 5.52
CA GLY A 216 -1.90 -14.20 6.07
C GLY A 216 -2.22 -13.51 7.38
N ASN A 217 -3.51 -13.44 7.70
CA ASN A 217 -4.00 -12.79 8.91
C ASN A 217 -3.47 -13.48 10.18
N ALA A 218 -3.22 -12.69 11.22
CA ALA A 218 -2.81 -13.21 12.52
C ALA A 218 -4.00 -13.91 13.20
N THR A 219 -4.08 -15.23 13.04
CA THR A 219 -5.16 -16.07 13.57
C THR A 219 -4.63 -17.30 14.30
N LYS A 220 -5.52 -18.08 14.91
CA LYS A 220 -5.13 -19.35 15.54
C LYS A 220 -4.50 -20.30 14.53
N GLU A 221 -4.99 -20.34 13.29
CA GLU A 221 -4.48 -21.18 12.21
C GLU A 221 -3.01 -20.84 11.90
N MET A 222 -2.66 -19.55 11.89
CA MET A 222 -1.28 -19.11 11.74
C MET A 222 -0.39 -19.61 12.88
N GLY A 223 -0.87 -19.55 14.13
CA GLY A 223 -0.11 -20.08 15.26
C GLY A 223 -0.02 -21.61 15.27
N ASP A 224 -1.04 -22.31 14.80
CA ASP A 224 -1.00 -23.76 14.58
C ASP A 224 0.03 -24.12 13.50
N ALA A 225 0.13 -23.34 12.42
CA ALA A 225 1.19 -23.45 11.43
C ALA A 225 2.59 -23.19 12.03
N MET A 226 2.76 -22.19 12.88
CA MET A 226 4.04 -21.97 13.58
C MET A 226 4.46 -23.21 14.37
N ARG A 227 3.55 -23.79 15.16
CA ARG A 227 3.81 -25.00 15.96
C ARG A 227 3.97 -26.27 15.10
N LYS A 228 3.38 -26.30 13.90
CA LYS A 228 3.57 -27.39 12.92
C LYS A 228 4.98 -27.40 12.32
N TYR A 229 5.53 -26.21 12.04
CA TYR A 229 6.77 -26.08 11.26
C TYR A 229 8.03 -25.87 12.07
N PHE A 230 7.91 -25.38 13.30
CA PHE A 230 9.02 -25.00 14.14
C PHE A 230 8.97 -25.72 15.49
N PRO A 231 10.13 -26.13 16.04
CA PRO A 231 10.19 -26.70 17.38
C PRO A 231 9.58 -25.77 18.44
N GLU A 232 9.04 -26.36 19.50
CA GLU A 232 8.42 -25.63 20.61
C GLU A 232 9.42 -24.66 21.26
N GLU A 233 10.66 -25.09 21.48
CA GLU A 233 11.70 -24.28 22.10
C GLU A 233 12.05 -23.04 21.27
N VAL A 234 11.98 -23.16 19.94
CA VAL A 234 12.23 -22.06 18.99
C VAL A 234 11.08 -21.06 19.02
N CYS A 235 9.84 -21.55 19.10
CA CYS A 235 8.66 -20.69 19.28
C CYS A 235 8.73 -19.92 20.61
N GLU A 236 9.13 -20.59 21.70
CA GLU A 236 9.29 -19.97 23.02
C GLU A 236 10.40 -18.91 23.02
N GLU A 237 11.55 -19.21 22.42
CA GLU A 237 12.66 -18.26 22.30
C GLU A 237 12.24 -17.02 21.50
N TYR A 238 11.55 -17.21 20.38
CA TYR A 238 11.04 -16.10 19.57
C TYR A 238 10.13 -15.18 20.38
N TRP A 239 9.16 -15.73 21.12
CA TRP A 239 8.27 -14.92 21.93
C TRP A 239 9.00 -14.20 23.06
N ARG A 240 9.97 -14.86 23.70
CA ARG A 240 10.83 -14.21 24.70
C ARG A 240 11.53 -12.98 24.12
N ASP A 241 12.07 -13.08 22.91
CA ASP A 241 12.70 -11.94 22.23
C ASP A 241 11.69 -10.85 21.84
N GLN A 242 10.51 -11.24 21.36
CA GLN A 242 9.45 -10.27 21.04
C GLN A 242 9.03 -9.44 22.27
N PHE A 243 9.10 -10.01 23.48
CA PHE A 243 8.81 -9.31 24.72
C PHE A 243 10.03 -8.59 25.32
N ALA A 244 11.26 -9.03 25.05
CA ALA A 244 12.48 -8.51 25.66
C ALA A 244 12.67 -6.99 25.43
N GLY A 245 12.23 -6.47 24.29
CA GLY A 245 12.34 -5.05 23.93
C GLY A 245 11.28 -4.13 24.55
N TYR A 246 10.34 -4.65 25.35
CA TYR A 246 9.20 -3.88 25.84
C TYR A 246 9.06 -3.94 27.37
N HIS A 247 8.78 -2.78 27.95
CA HIS A 247 8.33 -2.68 29.34
C HIS A 247 6.85 -2.99 29.47
N VAL A 248 6.43 -3.52 30.62
CA VAL A 248 5.02 -3.89 30.88
C VAL A 248 4.05 -2.71 30.78
N ASP A 249 4.52 -1.48 31.04
CA ASP A 249 3.74 -0.23 30.93
C ASP A 249 3.75 0.37 29.52
N SER A 250 4.38 -0.32 28.54
CA SER A 250 4.45 0.14 27.16
C SER A 250 3.24 -0.33 26.33
N TYR A 251 2.85 0.51 25.38
CA TYR A 251 1.83 0.14 24.39
C TYR A 251 2.26 -1.08 23.53
N GLY A 252 3.55 -1.18 23.19
CA GLY A 252 4.10 -2.29 22.42
C GLY A 252 3.94 -3.64 23.12
N PHE A 253 4.11 -3.67 24.44
CA PHE A 253 3.89 -4.88 25.25
C PHE A 253 2.45 -5.41 25.15
N SER A 254 1.45 -4.51 25.27
CA SER A 254 0.04 -4.88 25.13
C SER A 254 -0.27 -5.44 23.72
N MET A 255 0.35 -4.89 22.68
CA MET A 255 0.20 -5.39 21.31
C MET A 255 0.81 -6.79 21.12
N ARG A 256 1.94 -7.08 21.77
CA ARG A 256 2.56 -8.42 21.74
C ARG A 256 1.75 -9.46 22.50
N ILE A 257 1.16 -9.09 23.64
CA ILE A 257 0.18 -9.95 24.34
C ILE A 257 -0.98 -10.31 23.42
N ARG A 258 -1.57 -9.29 22.76
CA ARG A 258 -2.68 -9.49 21.84
C ARG A 258 -2.30 -10.46 20.72
N GLU A 259 -1.15 -10.26 20.08
CA GLU A 259 -0.67 -11.12 18.99
C GLU A 259 -0.46 -12.57 19.48
N TYR A 260 0.29 -12.76 20.57
CA TYR A 260 0.56 -14.07 21.18
C TYR A 260 -0.72 -14.86 21.45
N LEU A 261 -1.70 -14.24 22.11
CA LEU A 261 -2.95 -14.89 22.49
C LEU A 261 -3.86 -15.16 21.28
N THR A 262 -3.87 -14.27 20.29
CA THR A 262 -4.62 -14.44 19.03
C THR A 262 -4.09 -15.62 18.23
N LEU A 263 -2.77 -15.84 18.23
CA LEU A 263 -2.12 -17.01 17.61
C LEU A 263 -2.30 -18.31 18.43
N GLY A 264 -3.12 -18.27 19.49
CA GLY A 264 -3.51 -19.47 20.22
C GLY A 264 -2.45 -20.04 21.17
N PHE A 265 -1.37 -19.31 21.46
CA PHE A 265 -0.34 -19.78 22.40
C PHE A 265 -0.81 -19.80 23.86
N ASP A 266 -0.18 -20.62 24.69
CA ASP A 266 -0.65 -20.89 26.05
C ASP A 266 -0.46 -19.71 27.02
N LEU A 267 -1.51 -19.41 27.80
CA LEU A 267 -1.55 -18.26 28.72
C LEU A 267 -0.68 -18.49 29.97
N GLU A 268 -0.65 -19.71 30.51
CA GLU A 268 0.18 -20.02 31.67
C GLU A 268 1.67 -19.87 31.28
N LYS A 269 2.05 -20.44 30.13
CA LYS A 269 3.39 -20.33 29.57
C LYS A 269 3.82 -18.89 29.31
N LEU A 270 2.91 -18.03 28.87
CA LEU A 270 3.20 -16.60 28.64
C LEU A 270 3.83 -15.93 29.87
N CYS A 271 3.44 -16.32 31.08
CA CYS A 271 4.01 -15.78 32.32
C CYS A 271 5.54 -15.98 32.38
N SER A 272 6.05 -17.11 31.88
CA SER A 272 7.49 -17.38 31.87
C SER A 272 8.28 -16.67 30.75
N LEU A 273 7.60 -15.99 29.82
CA LEU A 273 8.21 -15.41 28.61
C LEU A 273 8.32 -13.89 28.65
N VAL A 274 7.65 -13.21 29.58
CA VAL A 274 7.52 -11.75 29.59
C VAL A 274 8.44 -11.06 30.59
N ASN A 275 8.75 -9.79 30.34
CA ASN A 275 9.37 -8.90 31.30
C ASN A 275 8.30 -8.14 32.11
N TYR A 276 8.43 -8.13 33.44
CA TYR A 276 7.51 -7.48 34.37
C TYR A 276 7.92 -6.07 34.78
N GLU A 277 9.09 -5.62 34.34
CA GLU A 277 9.61 -4.29 34.69
C GLU A 277 8.91 -3.19 33.91
N ASP A 278 8.52 -2.12 34.63
CA ASP A 278 8.17 -0.85 34.00
C ASP A 278 9.41 -0.11 33.49
N LYS A 279 9.22 1.01 32.78
CA LYS A 279 10.32 1.84 32.28
C LYS A 279 11.29 2.37 33.34
N TYR A 280 10.99 2.23 34.64
CA TYR A 280 11.85 2.60 35.76
C TYR A 280 12.53 1.40 36.42
N GLY A 281 12.42 0.20 35.83
CA GLY A 281 12.99 -1.04 36.36
C GLY A 281 12.22 -1.60 37.57
N LYS A 282 10.98 -1.16 37.80
CA LYS A 282 10.17 -1.66 38.90
C LYS A 282 9.25 -2.78 38.42
N LEU A 283 9.21 -3.90 39.14
CA LEU A 283 8.30 -5.00 38.88
C LEU A 283 6.84 -4.58 39.08
N ARG A 284 5.98 -4.83 38.07
CA ARG A 284 4.55 -4.48 38.06
C ARG A 284 3.68 -5.65 37.57
N TYR A 285 3.56 -6.71 38.38
CA TYR A 285 2.71 -7.85 38.06
C TYR A 285 1.22 -7.48 37.86
N GLY A 286 0.69 -6.53 38.64
CA GLY A 286 -0.68 -6.04 38.46
C GLY A 286 -0.93 -5.39 37.08
N LEU A 287 0.06 -4.70 36.50
CA LEU A 287 -0.07 -4.16 35.15
C LEU A 287 -0.10 -5.26 34.10
N PHE A 288 0.71 -6.32 34.27
CA PHE A 288 0.64 -7.50 33.39
C PHE A 288 -0.75 -8.15 33.46
N ILE A 289 -1.30 -8.35 34.66
CA ILE A 289 -2.67 -8.89 34.85
C ILE A 289 -3.68 -8.00 34.13
N LYS A 290 -3.61 -6.67 34.31
CA LYS A 290 -4.47 -5.72 33.58
C LYS A 290 -4.35 -5.88 32.07
N CYS A 291 -3.14 -5.99 31.51
CA CYS A 291 -2.96 -6.22 30.07
C CYS A 291 -3.63 -7.50 29.57
N ILE A 292 -3.61 -8.59 30.36
CA ILE A 292 -4.31 -9.84 30.03
C ILE A 292 -5.82 -9.63 30.09
N MET A 293 -6.32 -8.97 31.13
CA MET A 293 -7.76 -8.70 31.30
C MET A 293 -8.31 -7.74 30.22
N ASP A 294 -7.51 -6.78 29.75
CA ASP A 294 -7.83 -5.87 28.64
C ASP A 294 -8.04 -6.60 27.31
N THR A 295 -7.49 -7.81 27.14
CA THR A 295 -7.75 -8.61 25.94
C THR A 295 -9.17 -9.19 25.89
N LYS A 296 -9.91 -9.10 27.00
CA LYS A 296 -11.24 -9.68 27.18
C LYS A 296 -11.29 -11.15 26.74
N ILE A 297 -10.19 -11.91 26.88
CA ILE A 297 -10.13 -13.33 26.51
C ILE A 297 -11.18 -14.18 27.25
N TYR A 298 -11.68 -13.69 28.38
CA TYR A 298 -12.76 -14.31 29.18
C TYR A 298 -14.18 -13.94 28.75
N VAL A 299 -14.36 -13.08 27.75
CA VAL A 299 -15.66 -12.75 27.17
C VAL A 299 -15.82 -13.56 25.88
N LYS A 300 -16.90 -14.33 25.78
CA LYS A 300 -17.14 -15.22 24.64
C LYS A 300 -17.47 -14.43 23.38
N ASP A 301 -18.51 -13.60 23.46
CA ASP A 301 -19.01 -12.79 22.35
C ASP A 301 -18.48 -11.38 22.49
N LYS A 302 -17.51 -11.02 21.65
CA LYS A 302 -16.85 -9.71 21.66
C LYS A 302 -16.34 -9.33 20.28
N ASP A 303 -16.35 -8.04 19.99
CA ASP A 303 -15.80 -7.50 18.75
C ASP A 303 -14.27 -7.41 18.83
N CYS A 304 -13.59 -8.14 17.97
CA CYS A 304 -12.13 -8.19 17.89
C CYS A 304 -11.57 -7.45 16.66
N SER A 305 -12.43 -6.77 15.88
CA SER A 305 -11.96 -6.07 14.69
C SER A 305 -11.08 -4.88 15.07
N ASP A 306 -9.93 -4.80 14.41
CA ASP A 306 -8.97 -3.71 14.59
C ASP A 306 -9.08 -2.79 13.38
N LEU A 307 -9.78 -1.68 13.56
CA LEU A 307 -9.99 -0.68 12.53
C LEU A 307 -8.71 0.01 12.09
N LEU A 308 -7.56 -0.24 12.72
CA LEU A 308 -6.23 0.23 12.28
C LEU A 308 -5.35 -0.93 11.78
N GLY A 309 -5.80 -2.18 11.84
CA GLY A 309 -5.10 -3.36 11.32
C GLY A 309 -5.06 -3.40 9.79
N ILE A 310 -3.96 -3.84 9.18
CA ILE A 310 -3.99 -4.16 7.74
C ILE A 310 -4.56 -5.57 7.64
N ASP A 311 -5.74 -5.68 7.04
CA ASP A 311 -6.35 -6.97 6.74
C ASP A 311 -5.58 -7.62 5.58
N GLN A 312 -4.93 -8.74 5.87
CA GLN A 312 -4.13 -9.46 4.88
C GLN A 312 -4.98 -10.09 3.77
N ASP A 313 -6.30 -10.17 3.95
CA ASP A 313 -7.22 -10.72 2.97
C ASP A 313 -7.89 -9.64 2.09
N ASP A 314 -7.74 -8.35 2.40
CA ASP A 314 -8.31 -7.26 1.59
C ASP A 314 -7.58 -7.18 0.23
N PRO A 315 -8.31 -7.29 -0.91
CA PRO A 315 -7.70 -7.20 -2.23
C PRO A 315 -7.32 -5.79 -2.66
N ARG A 316 -7.74 -4.76 -1.92
CA ARG A 316 -7.52 -3.37 -2.31
C ARG A 316 -6.19 -2.84 -1.75
N PRO A 317 -5.47 -2.00 -2.50
CA PRO A 317 -4.33 -1.27 -1.97
C PRO A 317 -4.79 -0.39 -0.79
N TYR A 318 -4.03 -0.42 0.30
CA TYR A 318 -4.18 0.59 1.35
C TYR A 318 -3.27 1.77 1.03
N GLY A 319 -3.77 2.99 1.26
CA GLY A 319 -3.01 4.23 1.03
C GLY A 319 -2.14 4.64 2.21
N VAL A 320 -1.39 5.73 2.04
CA VAL A 320 -0.56 6.32 3.11
C VAL A 320 -1.38 6.83 4.30
N GLU A 321 -2.64 7.18 4.08
CA GLU A 321 -3.61 7.58 5.10
C GLU A 321 -3.77 6.46 6.13
N ARG A 322 -3.73 5.20 5.69
CA ARG A 322 -3.79 4.04 6.58
C ARG A 322 -2.60 4.00 7.53
N LEU A 323 -1.40 4.24 7.01
CA LEU A 323 -0.17 4.26 7.79
C LEU A 323 -0.14 5.46 8.76
N PHE A 324 -0.63 6.63 8.32
CA PHE A 324 -0.81 7.79 9.20
C PHE A 324 -1.82 7.52 10.31
N ALA A 325 -2.94 6.87 10.00
CA ALA A 325 -3.95 6.50 11.00
C ALA A 325 -3.36 5.56 12.05
N GLN A 326 -2.54 4.58 11.66
CA GLN A 326 -1.84 3.70 12.60
C GLN A 326 -0.88 4.47 13.53
N LEU A 327 -0.20 5.49 13.00
CA LEU A 327 0.71 6.33 13.78
C LEU A 327 -0.04 7.25 14.75
N VAL A 328 -1.06 7.96 14.27
CA VAL A 328 -1.80 8.98 15.03
C VAL A 328 -2.74 8.32 16.05
N PHE A 329 -3.46 7.28 15.63
CA PHE A 329 -4.47 6.61 16.43
C PHE A 329 -4.00 5.27 17.00
N GLY A 330 -2.70 4.96 16.97
CA GLY A 330 -2.19 3.65 17.40
C GLY A 330 -2.72 3.20 18.77
N ARG A 331 -2.85 4.10 19.74
CA ARG A 331 -3.40 3.79 21.08
C ARG A 331 -4.87 3.33 21.07
N ALA A 332 -5.61 3.61 20.00
CA ALA A 332 -6.99 3.19 19.79
C ALA A 332 -7.12 1.84 19.06
N ARG A 333 -6.02 1.10 18.87
CA ARG A 333 -6.11 -0.30 18.42
C ARG A 333 -6.91 -1.13 19.41
N ASN A 334 -7.72 -2.03 18.86
CA ASN A 334 -8.50 -2.95 19.65
C ASN A 334 -7.57 -3.97 20.34
N LYS A 335 -7.60 -4.02 21.68
CA LYS A 335 -6.81 -4.94 22.48
C LYS A 335 -7.42 -6.34 22.56
N LYS A 336 -8.72 -6.47 22.23
CA LYS A 336 -9.47 -7.71 22.33
C LYS A 336 -8.89 -8.78 21.39
N VAL A 337 -8.89 -10.03 21.84
CA VAL A 337 -8.35 -11.17 21.09
C VAL A 337 -9.47 -12.10 20.64
N ASN A 338 -9.40 -12.62 19.41
CA ASN A 338 -10.39 -13.56 18.90
C ASN A 338 -10.16 -14.98 19.46
N ARG A 339 -10.31 -15.11 20.78
CA ARG A 339 -10.16 -16.35 21.55
C ARG A 339 -10.98 -16.25 22.83
N TYR A 340 -11.55 -17.38 23.27
CA TYR A 340 -12.26 -17.48 24.53
C TYR A 340 -11.57 -18.48 25.47
N ILE A 341 -11.32 -18.05 26.71
CA ILE A 341 -10.88 -18.89 27.83
C ILE A 341 -11.76 -18.52 29.03
N PRO A 342 -12.51 -19.45 29.65
CA PRO A 342 -13.34 -19.14 30.82
C PRO A 342 -12.58 -18.37 31.91
N LEU A 343 -13.25 -17.43 32.58
CA LEU A 343 -12.60 -16.55 33.59
C LEU A 343 -11.85 -17.36 34.67
N GLU A 344 -12.43 -18.45 35.16
CA GLU A 344 -11.80 -19.32 36.16
C GLU A 344 -10.55 -20.03 35.62
N GLU A 345 -10.52 -20.37 34.33
CA GLU A 345 -9.33 -20.92 33.70
C GLU A 345 -8.24 -19.85 33.50
N VAL A 346 -8.64 -18.60 33.21
CA VAL A 346 -7.72 -17.45 33.19
C VAL A 346 -7.11 -17.24 34.57
N ARG A 347 -7.92 -17.24 35.64
CA ARG A 347 -7.44 -17.14 37.03
C ARG A 347 -6.42 -18.22 37.32
N LYS A 348 -6.78 -19.48 37.07
CA LYS A 348 -5.91 -20.63 37.34
C LYS A 348 -4.59 -20.55 36.56
N ALA A 349 -4.62 -20.19 35.28
CA ALA A 349 -3.42 -20.04 34.46
C ALA A 349 -2.49 -18.95 34.99
N LEU A 350 -3.03 -17.80 35.40
CA LEU A 350 -2.26 -16.71 35.99
C LEU A 350 -1.73 -17.09 37.38
N GLU A 351 -2.53 -17.75 38.21
CA GLU A 351 -2.12 -18.24 39.52
C GLU A 351 -0.97 -19.23 39.41
N ASN A 352 -1.08 -20.24 38.54
CA ASN A 352 -0.01 -21.19 38.29
C ASN A 352 1.25 -20.51 37.75
N GLY A 353 1.11 -19.66 36.72
CA GLY A 353 2.24 -19.06 36.02
C GLY A 353 2.97 -17.96 36.80
N LEU A 354 2.27 -17.25 37.71
CA LEU A 354 2.85 -16.11 38.45
C LEU A 354 3.25 -16.47 39.88
N SER A 355 2.62 -17.46 40.52
CA SER A 355 2.80 -17.72 41.95
C SER A 355 4.26 -18.03 42.33
N GLU A 356 5.00 -18.76 41.48
CA GLU A 356 6.43 -19.02 41.70
C GLU A 356 7.29 -17.75 41.54
N MET A 357 6.85 -16.77 40.73
CA MET A 357 7.64 -15.58 40.41
C MET A 357 7.35 -14.38 41.30
N CYS A 358 6.09 -14.18 41.70
CA CYS A 358 5.69 -13.03 42.51
C CYS A 358 5.79 -13.29 44.02
N GLY A 359 5.97 -14.54 44.47
CA GLY A 359 6.29 -14.87 45.87
C GLY A 359 5.33 -14.28 46.91
N ASN A 360 4.02 -14.27 46.62
CA ASN A 360 2.94 -13.66 47.41
C ASN A 360 2.93 -12.12 47.47
N THR A 361 3.67 -11.42 46.61
CA THR A 361 3.68 -9.94 46.58
C THR A 361 2.41 -9.31 45.99
N VAL A 362 1.63 -10.08 45.23
CA VAL A 362 0.40 -9.63 44.57
C VAL A 362 -0.68 -10.70 44.75
N ASP A 363 -1.87 -10.28 45.16
CA ASP A 363 -3.07 -11.13 45.17
C ASP A 363 -3.69 -11.12 43.77
N ILE A 364 -3.41 -12.17 43.00
CA ILE A 364 -3.81 -12.29 41.59
C ILE A 364 -5.34 -12.23 41.46
N SER A 365 -6.06 -12.90 42.36
CA SER A 365 -7.52 -12.93 42.31
C SER A 365 -8.12 -11.56 42.63
N ALA A 366 -7.56 -10.83 43.60
CA ALA A 366 -7.98 -9.47 43.90
C ALA A 366 -7.69 -8.47 42.76
N GLU A 367 -6.55 -8.59 42.07
CA GLU A 367 -6.21 -7.75 40.91
C GLU A 367 -7.15 -8.01 39.72
N ILE A 368 -7.52 -9.27 39.47
CA ILE A 368 -8.50 -9.64 38.46
C ILE A 368 -9.87 -9.03 38.80
N ASP A 369 -10.31 -9.14 40.06
CA ASP A 369 -11.58 -8.56 40.51
C ASP A 369 -11.60 -7.04 40.37
N ALA A 370 -10.48 -6.37 40.69
CA ALA A 370 -10.32 -4.94 40.47
C ALA A 370 -10.50 -4.58 38.99
N CYS A 371 -9.86 -5.31 38.07
CA CYS A 371 -9.99 -5.10 36.62
C CYS A 371 -11.43 -5.32 36.12
N LEU A 372 -12.18 -6.26 36.71
CA LEU A 372 -13.57 -6.52 36.33
C LEU A 372 -14.54 -5.42 36.80
N SER A 373 -14.16 -4.67 37.83
CA SER A 373 -14.96 -3.56 38.38
C SER A 373 -14.71 -2.21 37.71
N GLU A 374 -13.67 -2.08 36.88
CA GLU A 374 -13.36 -0.86 36.14
C GLU A 374 -14.28 -0.71 34.91
N GLU A 375 -15.13 0.32 34.91
CA GLU A 375 -15.82 0.79 33.70
C GLU A 375 -14.93 1.82 32.99
N GLU A 376 -14.10 1.35 32.05
CA GLU A 376 -13.27 2.22 31.21
C GLU A 376 -13.81 2.22 29.78
N GLN A 377 -14.12 3.40 29.23
CA GLN A 377 -14.54 3.52 27.84
C GLN A 377 -13.34 3.25 26.92
N GLU A 378 -13.44 2.22 26.08
CA GLU A 378 -12.31 1.81 25.24
C GLU A 378 -12.06 2.80 24.08
N PRO A 379 -10.82 3.30 23.90
CA PRO A 379 -10.50 4.20 22.78
C PRO A 379 -10.83 3.61 21.40
N SER A 380 -10.77 2.29 21.26
CA SER A 380 -11.12 1.59 20.01
C SER A 380 -12.61 1.68 19.66
N GLU A 381 -13.49 1.73 20.67
CA GLU A 381 -14.93 1.88 20.49
C GLU A 381 -15.28 3.32 20.12
N MET A 382 -14.59 4.31 20.72
CA MET A 382 -14.74 5.71 20.34
C MET A 382 -14.33 5.95 18.88
N LEU A 383 -13.17 5.42 18.47
CA LEU A 383 -12.70 5.54 17.09
C LEU A 383 -13.70 4.90 16.11
N ARG A 384 -14.23 3.73 16.45
CA ARG A 384 -15.25 3.05 15.65
C ARG A 384 -16.49 3.89 15.46
N GLN A 385 -17.07 4.43 16.53
CA GLN A 385 -18.28 5.26 16.45
C GLN A 385 -18.09 6.45 15.52
N VAL A 386 -16.94 7.11 15.59
CA VAL A 386 -16.59 8.22 14.68
C VAL A 386 -16.52 7.73 13.23
N LEU A 387 -15.80 6.63 12.96
CA LEU A 387 -15.65 6.10 11.60
C LEU A 387 -16.96 5.55 11.02
N GLU A 388 -17.79 4.90 11.81
CA GLU A 388 -19.12 4.43 11.39
C GLU A 388 -20.02 5.61 11.01
N THR A 389 -20.03 6.65 11.83
CA THR A 389 -20.79 7.88 11.54
C THR A 389 -20.34 8.53 10.23
N GLU A 390 -19.02 8.64 9.99
CA GLU A 390 -18.52 9.21 8.75
C GLU A 390 -18.78 8.30 7.53
N ASN A 391 -18.63 6.98 7.69
CA ASN A 391 -18.94 6.02 6.63
C ASN A 391 -20.42 6.02 6.24
N GLU A 392 -21.33 6.18 7.21
CA GLU A 392 -22.76 6.33 6.94
C GLU A 392 -23.05 7.59 6.14
N LYS A 393 -22.42 8.72 6.47
CA LYS A 393 -22.53 9.96 5.67
C LYS A 393 -22.01 9.76 4.24
N ILE A 394 -20.89 9.05 4.07
CA ILE A 394 -20.32 8.76 2.74
C ILE A 394 -21.29 7.89 1.93
N LYS A 395 -21.83 6.82 2.52
CA LYS A 395 -22.80 5.94 1.87
C LYS A 395 -24.10 6.65 1.53
N ASP A 396 -24.59 7.49 2.43
CA ASP A 396 -25.76 8.32 2.18
C ASP A 396 -25.55 9.24 0.98
N ARG A 397 -24.40 9.93 0.91
CA ARG A 397 -24.04 10.75 -0.27
C ARG A 397 -23.97 9.92 -1.55
N ALA A 398 -23.29 8.78 -1.54
CA ALA A 398 -23.18 7.88 -2.70
C ALA A 398 -24.52 7.24 -3.12
N GLY A 399 -25.53 7.22 -2.24
CA GLY A 399 -26.88 6.78 -2.58
C GLY A 399 -27.76 7.86 -3.22
N HIS A 400 -27.36 9.13 -3.13
CA HIS A 400 -28.12 10.28 -3.63
C HIS A 400 -27.44 11.01 -4.79
N TYR A 401 -26.13 10.83 -4.97
CA TYR A 401 -25.33 11.52 -5.98
C TYR A 401 -24.41 10.53 -6.71
N ASP A 402 -24.32 10.68 -8.03
CA ASP A 402 -23.44 9.89 -8.90
C ASP A 402 -21.97 10.36 -8.76
N ILE A 403 -21.75 11.68 -8.60
CA ILE A 403 -20.42 12.28 -8.39
C ILE A 403 -20.28 12.80 -6.96
N THR A 404 -19.50 12.09 -6.14
CA THR A 404 -19.26 12.45 -4.72
C THR A 404 -17.87 12.99 -4.40
N CYS A 405 -16.96 13.01 -5.38
CA CYS A 405 -15.58 13.48 -5.22
C CYS A 405 -15.03 14.06 -6.54
N TYR A 406 -13.99 14.90 -6.44
CA TYR A 406 -13.48 15.69 -7.57
C TYR A 406 -12.81 14.86 -8.66
N ASP A 407 -12.16 13.74 -8.32
CA ASP A 407 -11.53 12.84 -9.30
C ASP A 407 -12.56 12.10 -10.17
N SER A 408 -13.79 11.92 -9.66
CA SER A 408 -14.90 11.31 -10.40
C SER A 408 -15.47 12.22 -11.49
N LEU A 409 -15.21 13.54 -11.43
CA LEU A 409 -15.66 14.50 -12.44
C LEU A 409 -15.13 14.17 -13.84
N LEU A 410 -13.99 13.48 -13.93
CA LEU A 410 -13.45 13.03 -15.22
C LEU A 410 -14.44 12.11 -15.97
N TYR A 411 -15.28 11.39 -15.25
CA TYR A 411 -16.22 10.39 -15.77
C TYR A 411 -17.67 10.87 -15.84
N TYR A 412 -17.93 12.16 -15.62
CA TYR A 412 -19.28 12.73 -15.70
C TYR A 412 -19.95 12.41 -17.05
N GLU A 413 -21.20 11.95 -16.99
CA GLU A 413 -22.11 11.77 -18.13
C GLU A 413 -23.37 12.65 -17.98
N ASP A 414 -24.02 12.95 -19.10
CA ASP A 414 -25.25 13.76 -19.11
C ASP A 414 -26.34 13.12 -18.24
N GLY A 415 -26.79 13.87 -17.23
CA GLY A 415 -27.82 13.43 -16.29
C GLY A 415 -27.28 12.95 -14.95
N ASP A 416 -25.95 12.82 -14.80
CA ASP A 416 -25.33 12.53 -13.50
C ASP A 416 -25.65 13.62 -12.48
N THR A 417 -25.96 13.18 -11.27
CA THR A 417 -26.19 14.04 -10.11
C THR A 417 -24.87 14.31 -9.38
N ILE A 418 -24.57 15.59 -9.12
CA ILE A 418 -23.32 16.01 -8.48
C ILE A 418 -23.59 16.47 -7.05
N LEU A 419 -22.71 16.09 -6.12
CA LEU A 419 -22.78 16.54 -4.73
C LEU A 419 -22.77 18.09 -4.65
N PRO A 420 -23.68 18.73 -3.88
CA PRO A 420 -23.88 20.19 -3.93
C PRO A 420 -22.62 21.01 -3.67
N ASP A 421 -21.75 20.58 -2.75
CA ASP A 421 -20.50 21.28 -2.44
C ASP A 421 -19.52 21.29 -3.64
N ILE A 422 -19.52 20.21 -4.43
CA ILE A 422 -18.72 20.10 -5.66
C ILE A 422 -19.36 20.93 -6.78
N GLU A 423 -20.69 20.87 -6.92
CA GLU A 423 -21.43 21.67 -7.91
C GLU A 423 -21.27 23.18 -7.66
N GLU A 424 -21.29 23.62 -6.40
CA GLU A 424 -21.02 25.01 -6.02
C GLU A 424 -19.58 25.40 -6.40
N SER A 425 -18.61 24.53 -6.13
CA SER A 425 -17.20 24.74 -6.51
C SER A 425 -17.02 24.85 -8.03
N LEU A 426 -17.73 24.03 -8.81
CA LEU A 426 -17.76 24.09 -10.28
C LEU A 426 -18.34 25.42 -10.77
N LYS A 427 -19.46 25.87 -10.20
CA LYS A 427 -20.09 27.17 -10.52
C LYS A 427 -19.16 28.33 -10.25
N GLU A 428 -18.49 28.34 -9.10
CA GLU A 428 -17.54 29.38 -8.74
C GLU A 428 -16.32 29.39 -9.68
N ALA A 429 -15.77 28.21 -9.98
CA ALA A 429 -14.65 28.07 -10.91
C ALA A 429 -15.04 28.55 -12.32
N TYR A 430 -16.21 28.16 -12.83
CA TYR A 430 -16.67 28.55 -14.16
C TYR A 430 -16.91 30.07 -14.27
N LYS A 431 -17.52 30.71 -13.25
CA LYS A 431 -17.65 32.17 -13.21
C LYS A 431 -16.31 32.88 -13.25
N LEU A 432 -15.33 32.40 -12.48
CA LEU A 432 -13.98 32.94 -12.52
C LEU A 432 -13.37 32.78 -13.92
N TYR A 433 -13.59 31.64 -14.56
CA TYR A 433 -13.05 31.37 -15.89
C TYR A 433 -13.63 32.28 -16.96
N GLN A 434 -14.93 32.55 -16.92
CA GLN A 434 -15.56 33.55 -17.79
C GLN A 434 -14.91 34.93 -17.64
N VAL A 435 -14.64 35.37 -16.40
CA VAL A 435 -13.94 36.64 -16.14
C VAL A 435 -12.52 36.63 -16.72
N LEU A 436 -11.78 35.53 -16.54
CA LEU A 436 -10.41 35.40 -17.06
C LEU A 436 -10.36 35.35 -18.59
N SER A 437 -11.35 34.75 -19.24
CA SER A 437 -11.42 34.69 -20.70
C SER A 437 -11.64 36.05 -21.36
N GLU A 438 -12.08 37.06 -20.60
CA GLU A 438 -12.23 38.45 -21.02
C GLU A 438 -10.97 39.31 -20.80
N GLU A 439 -9.88 38.74 -20.25
CA GLU A 439 -8.62 39.46 -20.10
C GLU A 439 -8.04 39.90 -21.46
N ASP A 440 -7.40 41.06 -21.49
CA ASP A 440 -6.77 41.59 -22.71
C ASP A 440 -5.72 40.62 -23.28
N THR A 441 -5.04 39.85 -22.42
CA THR A 441 -4.11 38.80 -22.85
C THR A 441 -4.80 37.66 -23.60
N CYS A 442 -5.99 37.23 -23.15
CA CYS A 442 -6.78 36.22 -23.85
C CYS A 442 -7.22 36.75 -25.22
N ARG A 443 -7.74 37.98 -25.27
CA ARG A 443 -8.16 38.65 -26.52
C ARG A 443 -7.00 38.82 -27.51
N GLU A 444 -5.82 39.18 -27.02
CA GLU A 444 -4.62 39.27 -27.85
C GLU A 444 -4.24 37.90 -28.44
N LEU A 445 -4.26 36.85 -27.63
CA LEU A 445 -3.92 35.49 -28.06
C LEU A 445 -4.92 34.95 -29.08
N LEU A 446 -6.21 35.29 -28.98
CA LEU A 446 -7.23 34.93 -29.98
C LEU A 446 -6.93 35.50 -31.37
N SER A 447 -6.20 36.62 -31.47
CA SER A 447 -5.75 37.17 -32.75
C SER A 447 -4.54 36.45 -33.36
N LYS A 448 -3.92 35.51 -32.62
CA LYS A 448 -2.73 34.77 -33.04
C LYS A 448 -3.11 33.45 -33.73
N PRO A 449 -2.23 32.91 -34.59
CA PRO A 449 -2.42 31.59 -35.18
C PRO A 449 -2.64 30.48 -34.13
N PRO A 450 -3.43 29.42 -34.43
CA PRO A 450 -3.65 28.28 -33.52
C PRO A 450 -2.38 27.73 -32.87
N ARG A 451 -1.31 27.60 -33.64
CA ARG A 451 -0.02 27.10 -33.13
C ARG A 451 0.56 27.95 -32.01
N GLU A 452 0.47 29.28 -32.09
CA GLU A 452 0.97 30.17 -31.02
C GLU A 452 0.13 30.05 -29.75
N ARG A 453 -1.19 29.87 -29.91
CA ARG A 453 -2.13 29.62 -28.82
C ARG A 453 -1.83 28.30 -28.09
N CYS A 454 -1.63 27.22 -28.83
CA CYS A 454 -1.25 25.91 -28.26
C CYS A 454 0.12 25.96 -27.55
N GLN A 455 1.11 26.63 -28.16
CA GLN A 455 2.42 26.83 -27.51
C GLN A 455 2.30 27.63 -26.21
N TRP A 456 1.40 28.60 -26.14
CA TRP A 456 1.16 29.36 -24.93
C TRP A 456 0.59 28.45 -23.82
N LEU A 457 -0.41 27.62 -24.12
CA LEU A 457 -0.99 26.68 -23.14
C LEU A 457 0.08 25.79 -22.51
N VAL A 458 0.94 25.19 -23.34
CA VAL A 458 2.01 24.30 -22.86
C VAL A 458 3.03 25.05 -22.00
N ARG A 459 3.40 26.27 -22.39
CA ARG A 459 4.36 27.08 -21.62
C ARG A 459 3.81 27.56 -20.28
N GLN A 460 2.50 27.79 -20.19
CA GLN A 460 1.86 28.25 -18.96
C GLN A 460 1.40 27.12 -18.03
N ASN A 461 1.20 25.92 -18.57
CA ASN A 461 0.83 24.78 -17.76
C ASN A 461 1.95 24.42 -16.76
N HIS A 462 1.66 24.62 -15.49
CA HIS A 462 2.58 24.29 -14.39
C HIS A 462 2.05 23.21 -13.45
N SER A 463 0.78 22.82 -13.59
CA SER A 463 0.06 22.09 -12.54
C SER A 463 -0.74 20.88 -13.03
N ILE A 464 -1.07 20.80 -14.33
CA ILE A 464 -2.02 19.82 -14.84
C ILE A 464 -1.29 18.81 -15.71
N LEU A 465 -1.26 17.56 -15.26
CA LEU A 465 -0.83 16.43 -16.09
C LEU A 465 -2.05 15.85 -16.81
N MET A 466 -1.96 15.75 -18.13
CA MET A 466 -2.99 15.16 -19.01
C MET A 466 -2.35 14.16 -19.95
N ARG A 467 -3.16 13.30 -20.58
CA ARG A 467 -2.65 12.34 -21.55
C ARG A 467 -2.22 13.02 -22.83
N ASP A 468 -1.30 12.40 -23.54
CA ASP A 468 -0.97 12.76 -24.93
C ASP A 468 -2.23 12.91 -25.82
N ARG A 469 -3.18 11.98 -25.74
CA ARG A 469 -4.44 12.04 -26.50
C ARG A 469 -5.32 13.25 -26.12
N ASP A 470 -5.28 13.68 -24.86
CA ASP A 470 -6.09 14.82 -24.41
C ASP A 470 -5.49 16.12 -24.95
N TRP A 471 -4.16 16.24 -24.98
CA TRP A 471 -3.48 17.35 -25.62
C TRP A 471 -3.73 17.40 -27.13
N GLU A 472 -3.69 16.26 -27.82
CA GLU A 472 -4.02 16.17 -29.24
C GLU A 472 -5.46 16.64 -29.51
N LYS A 473 -6.42 16.24 -28.66
CA LYS A 473 -7.81 16.71 -28.72
C LYS A 473 -7.89 18.23 -28.56
N ILE A 474 -7.26 18.78 -27.52
CA ILE A 474 -7.27 20.23 -27.24
C ILE A 474 -6.67 21.03 -28.42
N PHE A 475 -5.55 20.57 -28.98
CA PHE A 475 -4.92 21.26 -30.10
C PHE A 475 -5.76 21.19 -31.37
N THR A 476 -6.40 20.04 -31.63
CA THR A 476 -7.35 19.88 -32.74
C THR A 476 -8.53 20.84 -32.60
N ASP A 477 -9.13 20.91 -31.42
CA ASP A 477 -10.24 21.83 -31.15
C ASP A 477 -9.85 23.30 -31.39
N ILE A 478 -8.65 23.75 -30.96
CA ILE A 478 -8.18 25.12 -31.18
C ILE A 478 -7.86 25.43 -32.66
N GLU A 479 -7.43 24.41 -33.41
CA GLU A 479 -7.15 24.53 -34.84
C GLU A 479 -8.43 24.61 -35.68
N GLU A 480 -9.46 23.86 -35.29
CA GLU A 480 -10.72 23.77 -36.02
C GLU A 480 -11.73 24.85 -35.60
N ASN A 481 -11.67 25.31 -34.36
CA ASN A 481 -12.62 26.27 -33.78
C ASN A 481 -11.90 27.51 -33.21
N GLU A 482 -12.14 28.68 -33.82
CA GLU A 482 -11.45 29.92 -33.44
C GLU A 482 -11.66 30.32 -31.98
N THR A 483 -12.85 30.06 -31.41
CA THR A 483 -13.24 30.46 -30.05
C THR A 483 -12.85 29.44 -28.97
N SER A 484 -12.53 28.19 -29.32
CA SER A 484 -12.28 27.12 -28.34
C SER A 484 -11.09 27.40 -27.42
N PHE A 485 -10.13 28.23 -27.84
CA PHE A 485 -9.04 28.66 -26.99
C PHE A 485 -9.51 29.33 -25.67
N GLN A 486 -10.67 30.02 -25.69
CA GLN A 486 -11.23 30.67 -24.50
C GLN A 486 -11.59 29.69 -23.38
N ARG A 487 -11.90 28.43 -23.73
CA ARG A 487 -12.15 27.37 -22.73
C ARG A 487 -10.88 27.01 -21.97
N TYR A 488 -9.78 26.80 -22.69
CA TYR A 488 -8.54 26.27 -22.12
C TYR A 488 -7.64 27.34 -21.50
N TYR A 489 -7.75 28.61 -21.92
CA TYR A 489 -6.91 29.70 -21.42
C TYR A 489 -6.95 29.83 -19.89
N PRO A 490 -8.12 29.95 -19.23
CA PRO A 490 -8.18 30.12 -17.77
C PRO A 490 -7.57 28.94 -17.01
N MET A 491 -7.75 27.72 -17.53
CA MET A 491 -7.30 26.47 -16.90
C MET A 491 -5.77 26.40 -16.80
N MET A 492 -5.06 26.86 -17.84
CA MET A 492 -3.60 26.88 -17.88
C MET A 492 -3.00 28.17 -17.32
N ARG A 493 -3.80 29.24 -17.22
CA ARG A 493 -3.40 30.56 -16.72
C ARG A 493 -3.19 30.59 -15.21
N VAL A 494 -3.92 29.77 -14.45
CA VAL A 494 -3.92 29.79 -12.98
C VAL A 494 -2.94 28.75 -12.44
N ARG A 495 -2.20 29.12 -11.39
CA ARG A 495 -1.35 28.17 -10.65
C ARG A 495 -2.19 27.44 -9.61
N LEU A 496 -2.20 26.12 -9.67
CA LEU A 496 -3.02 25.28 -8.81
C LEU A 496 -2.11 24.54 -7.82
N SER A 497 -2.57 24.40 -6.57
CA SER A 497 -1.81 23.73 -5.49
C SER A 497 -2.61 22.68 -4.72
N SER A 498 -3.91 22.50 -5.03
CA SER A 498 -4.76 21.48 -4.43
C SER A 498 -5.05 20.39 -5.45
N ASN A 499 -4.91 19.12 -5.06
CA ASN A 499 -5.20 17.97 -5.92
C ASN A 499 -6.68 17.97 -6.36
N GLU A 500 -7.60 18.28 -5.44
CA GLU A 500 -9.04 18.36 -5.75
C GLU A 500 -9.35 19.40 -6.83
N ILE A 501 -8.71 20.57 -6.74
CA ILE A 501 -8.85 21.62 -7.75
C ILE A 501 -8.19 21.17 -9.05
N ILE A 502 -6.99 20.56 -9.00
CA ILE A 502 -6.33 20.04 -10.20
C ILE A 502 -7.22 19.01 -10.92
N ASP A 503 -7.87 18.10 -10.18
CA ASP A 503 -8.76 17.07 -10.73
C ASP A 503 -10.00 17.71 -11.37
N MET A 504 -10.60 18.71 -10.70
CA MET A 504 -11.72 19.50 -11.26
C MET A 504 -11.36 20.21 -12.56
N VAL A 505 -10.24 20.96 -12.57
CA VAL A 505 -9.81 21.72 -13.75
C VAL A 505 -9.45 20.78 -14.90
N ARG A 506 -8.79 19.66 -14.59
CA ARG A 506 -8.48 18.61 -15.56
C ARG A 506 -9.76 18.02 -16.16
N ALA A 507 -10.77 17.72 -15.34
CA ALA A 507 -12.05 17.23 -15.81
C ALA A 507 -12.74 18.25 -16.74
N MET A 508 -12.81 19.52 -16.36
CA MET A 508 -13.39 20.58 -17.21
C MET A 508 -12.64 20.76 -18.55
N ALA A 509 -11.32 20.49 -18.57
CA ALA A 509 -10.53 20.57 -19.80
C ALA A 509 -10.79 19.40 -20.75
N ILE A 510 -11.05 18.20 -20.24
CA ILE A 510 -11.05 16.96 -21.04
C ILE A 510 -12.47 16.44 -21.31
N ASN A 511 -13.40 16.62 -20.36
CA ASN A 511 -14.79 16.19 -20.44
C ASN A 511 -15.66 17.34 -20.95
N ASP A 512 -16.19 17.17 -22.17
CA ASP A 512 -17.00 18.21 -22.84
C ASP A 512 -18.40 18.33 -22.21
N ALA A 513 -19.03 17.21 -21.86
CA ALA A 513 -20.33 17.19 -21.19
C ALA A 513 -20.28 17.93 -19.86
N LEU A 514 -19.23 17.71 -19.05
CA LEU A 514 -19.04 18.44 -17.80
C LEU A 514 -18.86 19.95 -18.03
N TYR A 515 -18.08 20.33 -19.06
CA TYR A 515 -17.87 21.74 -19.37
C TYR A 515 -19.16 22.43 -19.82
N GLU A 516 -19.97 21.76 -20.63
CA GLU A 516 -21.30 22.24 -21.04
C GLU A 516 -22.24 22.36 -19.85
N TYR A 517 -22.27 21.34 -18.98
CA TYR A 517 -23.04 21.37 -17.72
C TYR A 517 -22.69 22.59 -16.86
N CYS A 518 -21.40 22.88 -16.67
CA CYS A 518 -20.94 24.08 -15.94
C CYS A 518 -21.46 25.40 -16.56
N SER A 519 -21.62 25.43 -17.88
CA SER A 519 -22.18 26.57 -18.59
C SER A 519 -23.67 26.73 -18.38
N ASP A 520 -24.42 25.64 -18.25
CA ASP A 520 -25.89 25.67 -18.10
C ASP A 520 -26.33 26.03 -16.69
N ILE A 521 -25.52 25.69 -15.68
CA ILE A 521 -25.80 25.94 -14.26
C ILE A 521 -25.33 27.32 -13.75
N THR A 522 -24.65 28.10 -14.59
CA THR A 522 -24.08 29.43 -14.28
C THR A 522 -24.85 30.53 -14.97
#